data_AF-A0A662W1B8-F1
#
_entry.id   AF-A0A662W1B8-F1
#
_cell.length_a   1.000
_cell.length_b   1.000
_cell.length_c   1.000
_cell.angle_alpha   90.00
_cell.angle_beta   90.00
_cell.angle_gamma   90.00
#
_symmetry.space_group_name_H-M   'P 1'
#
loop_
_entity.id
_entity.type
_entity.pdbx_description
1 polymer ?
#
loop_
_entity_poly.entity_id
_entity_poly.type
_entity_poly.pdbx_seq_one_letter_code
_entity_poly.pdbx_strand_id
1 'polypeptide(L)'
;MKIVFECPFCPEQFNAFQGLMRHVRRSHSSVCPICGKKFKNILTHVRQAAIWDENDDYVVLYGLLSNHTNGLSDDFKKFKAFCRDVAIRRTMKITISLMELQVADHPATYPIFKVNRKAEKEVVR
;
A
#
# COMPACT_ATOMS: atom_id res chain seq x y z
N MET A 1 12.95 -8.52 -22.89
CA MET A 1 12.13 -7.68 -21.99
C MET A 1 12.38 -8.14 -20.55
N LYS A 2 12.88 -7.27 -19.68
CA LYS A 2 13.13 -7.59 -18.27
C LYS A 2 12.17 -6.78 -17.42
N ILE A 3 11.28 -7.46 -16.69
CA ILE A 3 10.39 -6.82 -15.71
C ILE A 3 11.14 -6.79 -14.39
N VAL A 4 11.21 -5.61 -13.77
CA VAL A 4 11.80 -5.42 -12.45
C VAL A 4 10.79 -4.70 -11.57
N PHE A 5 10.71 -5.11 -10.31
CA PHE A 5 9.91 -4.47 -9.29
C PHE A 5 10.82 -3.70 -8.35
N GLU A 6 10.65 -2.38 -8.29
CA GLU A 6 11.42 -1.54 -7.38
C GLU A 6 10.63 -1.24 -6.11
N CYS A 7 11.32 -1.18 -4.98
CA CYS A 7 10.70 -0.71 -3.76
C CYS A 7 10.47 0.80 -3.86
N PRO A 8 9.24 1.31 -3.60
CA PRO A 8 8.99 2.74 -3.66
C PRO A 8 9.53 3.47 -2.41
N PHE A 9 10.03 2.73 -1.41
CA PHE A 9 10.46 3.28 -0.11
C PHE A 9 11.97 3.14 0.14
N CYS A 10 12.70 2.46 -0.75
CA CYS A 10 14.15 2.28 -0.66
C CYS A 10 14.73 1.85 -2.03
N PRO A 11 16.06 1.87 -2.25
CA PRO A 11 16.65 1.61 -3.57
C PRO A 11 16.67 0.13 -4.00
N GLU A 12 16.07 -0.77 -3.22
CA GLU A 12 16.10 -2.22 -3.49
C GLU A 12 15.20 -2.61 -4.68
N GLN A 13 15.67 -3.59 -5.46
CA GLN A 13 14.99 -4.09 -6.65
C GLN A 13 14.82 -5.61 -6.63
N PHE A 14 13.73 -6.08 -7.21
CA PHE A 14 13.33 -7.48 -7.19
C PHE A 14 12.93 -7.95 -8.59
N ASN A 15 13.27 -9.20 -8.91
CA ASN A 15 12.84 -9.85 -10.15
C ASN A 15 11.41 -10.41 -10.09
N ALA A 16 10.75 -10.35 -8.92
CA ALA A 16 9.40 -10.83 -8.72
C ALA A 16 8.67 -9.98 -7.66
N PHE A 17 7.39 -9.69 -7.91
CA PHE A 17 6.55 -8.92 -6.99
C PHE A 17 6.47 -9.54 -5.59
N GLN A 18 6.44 -10.88 -5.49
CA GLN A 18 6.44 -11.57 -4.20
C GLN A 18 7.72 -11.32 -3.39
N GLY A 19 8.87 -11.16 -4.07
CA GLY A 19 10.14 -10.78 -3.45
C GLY A 19 10.04 -9.39 -2.83
N LEU A 20 9.51 -8.43 -3.60
CA LEU A 20 9.25 -7.08 -3.11
C LEU A 20 8.30 -7.08 -1.90
N MET A 21 7.16 -7.78 -1.97
CA MET A 21 6.23 -7.86 -0.84
C MET A 21 6.89 -8.42 0.42
N ARG A 22 7.75 -9.45 0.28
CA ARG A 22 8.50 -10.02 1.41
C ARG A 22 9.48 -9.01 1.99
N HIS A 23 10.17 -8.26 1.13
CA HIS A 23 11.07 -7.20 1.55
C HIS A 23 10.33 -6.12 2.35
N VAL A 24 9.22 -5.59 1.82
CA VAL A 24 8.46 -4.51 2.49
C VAL A 24 7.96 -4.95 3.88
N ARG A 25 7.48 -6.20 4.01
CA ARG A 25 7.05 -6.73 5.31
C ARG A 25 8.18 -6.90 6.33
N ARG A 26 9.43 -7.08 5.88
CA ARG A 26 10.58 -7.22 6.77
C ARG A 26 11.24 -5.89 7.09
N SER A 27 11.38 -5.03 6.11
CA SER A 27 12.16 -3.79 6.20
C SER A 27 11.32 -2.55 6.52
N HIS A 28 10.01 -2.57 6.24
CA HIS A 28 9.11 -1.42 6.40
C HIS A 28 7.88 -1.75 7.25
N SER A 29 8.00 -2.67 8.21
CA SER A 29 6.88 -3.09 9.09
C SER A 29 6.89 -2.48 10.49
N SER A 30 8.00 -1.88 10.92
CA SER A 30 8.15 -1.30 12.26
C SER A 30 7.91 0.21 12.29
N VAL A 31 8.30 0.91 11.23
CA VAL A 31 8.14 2.36 11.06
C VAL A 31 7.45 2.58 9.72
N CYS A 32 6.44 3.46 9.70
CA CYS A 32 5.79 3.83 8.45
C CYS A 32 6.79 4.60 7.57
N PRO A 33 7.11 4.13 6.35
CA PRO A 33 8.05 4.84 5.46
C PRO A 33 7.48 6.16 4.91
N ILE A 34 6.18 6.41 5.06
CA ILE A 34 5.51 7.61 4.53
C ILE A 34 5.50 8.74 5.57
N CYS A 35 5.07 8.47 6.81
CA CYS A 35 5.00 9.49 7.86
C CYS A 35 6.11 9.41 8.92
N GLY A 36 6.98 8.40 8.85
CA GLY A 36 8.09 8.19 9.81
C GLY A 36 7.65 7.79 11.23
N LYS A 37 6.34 7.63 11.49
CA LYS A 37 5.83 7.27 12.81
C LYS A 37 5.89 5.75 13.05
N LYS A 38 6.12 5.36 14.31
CA LYS A 38 6.13 3.97 14.76
C LYS A 38 4.74 3.57 15.26
N PHE A 39 4.25 2.42 14.82
CA PHE A 39 2.92 1.90 15.20
C PHE A 39 3.02 0.50 15.77
N LYS A 40 2.12 0.16 16.70
CA LYS A 40 1.99 -1.22 17.21
C LYS A 40 1.54 -2.19 16.12
N ASN A 41 0.64 -1.73 15.25
CA ASN A 41 0.16 -2.48 14.10
C ASN A 41 0.15 -1.57 12.87
N ILE A 42 1.25 -1.60 12.11
CA ILE A 42 1.39 -0.80 10.90
C ILE A 42 0.28 -1.09 9.88
N LEU A 43 -0.22 -2.32 9.80
CA LEU A 43 -1.22 -2.69 8.81
C LEU A 43 -2.55 -1.98 9.07
N THR A 44 -2.93 -1.79 10.34
CA THR A 44 -4.13 -1.02 10.71
C THR A 44 -3.96 0.45 10.36
N HIS A 45 -2.81 1.05 10.73
CA HIS A 45 -2.49 2.44 10.42
C HIS A 45 -2.55 2.69 8.90
N VAL A 46 -1.82 1.90 8.12
CA VAL A 46 -1.72 2.07 6.66
C VAL A 46 -3.05 1.84 5.98
N ARG A 47 -3.89 0.90 6.46
CA ARG A 47 -5.24 0.72 5.94
C ARG A 47 -6.11 1.95 6.14
N GLN A 48 -6.09 2.56 7.33
CA GLN A 48 -6.86 3.78 7.58
C GLN A 48 -6.33 4.93 6.74
N ALA A 49 -5.01 5.13 6.71
CA ALA A 49 -4.39 6.14 5.87
C ALA A 49 -4.73 5.94 4.38
N ALA A 50 -4.73 4.71 3.88
CA ALA A 50 -5.12 4.41 2.50
C ALA A 50 -6.58 4.73 2.13
N ILE A 51 -7.46 4.99 3.12
CA ILE A 51 -8.86 5.35 2.87
C ILE A 51 -9.06 6.87 3.00
N TRP A 52 -8.32 7.53 3.89
CA TRP A 52 -8.60 8.89 4.33
C TRP A 52 -7.51 9.91 4.02
N ASP A 53 -6.29 9.45 3.78
CA ASP A 53 -5.14 10.32 3.54
C ASP A 53 -5.08 10.69 2.05
N GLU A 54 -4.64 11.93 1.78
CA GLU A 54 -4.45 12.41 0.41
C GLU A 54 -3.25 11.76 -0.29
N ASN A 55 -2.34 11.16 0.48
CA ASN A 55 -1.16 10.50 -0.06
C ASN A 55 -1.46 9.07 -0.53
N ASP A 56 -1.50 8.89 -1.85
CA ASP A 56 -1.72 7.61 -2.53
C ASP A 56 -0.65 6.55 -2.23
N ASP A 57 0.53 6.93 -1.70
CA ASP A 57 1.56 5.96 -1.31
C ASP A 57 1.08 5.02 -0.19
N TYR A 58 0.09 5.43 0.61
CA TYR A 58 -0.54 4.56 1.60
C TYR A 58 -1.30 3.39 0.96
N VAL A 59 -1.91 3.61 -0.21
CA VAL A 59 -2.60 2.57 -1.00
C VAL A 59 -1.58 1.53 -1.48
N VAL A 60 -0.44 2.02 -1.99
CA VAL A 60 0.68 1.17 -2.44
C VAL A 60 1.25 0.37 -1.28
N LEU A 61 1.54 1.03 -0.15
CA LEU A 61 2.08 0.38 1.05
C LEU A 61 1.11 -0.69 1.60
N TYR A 62 -0.21 -0.40 1.62
CA TYR A 62 -1.21 -1.37 2.03
C TYR A 62 -1.24 -2.61 1.12
N GLY A 63 -1.16 -2.39 -0.20
CA GLY A 63 -1.09 -3.45 -1.21
C GLY A 63 0.12 -4.36 -1.03
N LEU A 64 1.28 -3.79 -0.66
CA LEU A 64 2.52 -4.54 -0.43
C LEU A 64 2.56 -5.27 0.92
N LEU A 65 1.94 -4.72 1.97
CA LEU A 65 1.92 -5.32 3.30
C LEU A 65 0.85 -6.42 3.46
N SER A 66 -0.35 -6.22 2.90
CA SER A 66 -1.50 -7.10 3.17
C SER A 66 -1.30 -8.55 2.64
N ASN A 67 -1.67 -9.55 3.44
CA ASN A 67 -1.45 -10.98 3.12
C ASN A 67 -2.72 -11.84 3.22
N HIS A 68 -3.50 -11.71 4.29
CA HIS A 68 -4.68 -12.58 4.52
C HIS A 68 -5.99 -12.02 3.95
N THR A 69 -6.87 -12.90 3.49
CA THR A 69 -8.23 -12.58 3.00
C THR A 69 -9.35 -13.28 3.79
N ASN A 70 -9.01 -14.12 4.76
CA ASN A 70 -10.01 -14.96 5.42
C ASN A 70 -10.89 -14.12 6.34
N GLY A 71 -12.22 -14.25 6.20
CA GLY A 71 -13.21 -13.55 7.02
C GLY A 71 -13.44 -12.08 6.68
N LEU A 72 -12.97 -11.59 5.52
CA LEU A 72 -13.22 -10.21 5.07
C LEU A 72 -14.53 -10.13 4.26
N SER A 73 -15.24 -9.01 4.37
CA SER A 73 -16.39 -8.70 3.52
C SER A 73 -15.98 -8.61 2.04
N ASP A 74 -16.91 -8.85 1.13
CA ASP A 74 -16.61 -8.82 -0.31
C ASP A 74 -16.12 -7.44 -0.77
N ASP A 75 -16.65 -6.35 -0.19
CA ASP A 75 -16.15 -5.00 -0.46
C ASP A 75 -14.69 -4.83 -0.04
N PHE A 76 -14.32 -5.42 1.08
CA PHE A 76 -12.94 -5.36 1.56
C PHE A 76 -12.00 -6.24 0.74
N LYS A 77 -12.49 -7.36 0.18
CA LYS A 77 -11.75 -8.15 -0.81
C LYS A 77 -11.48 -7.33 -2.07
N LYS A 78 -12.49 -6.59 -2.56
CA LYS A 78 -12.34 -5.69 -3.72
C LYS A 78 -11.33 -4.57 -3.45
N PHE A 79 -11.43 -3.91 -2.29
CA PHE A 79 -10.45 -2.89 -1.85
C PHE A 79 -9.02 -3.43 -1.87
N LYS A 80 -8.81 -4.60 -1.24
CA LYS A 80 -7.49 -5.22 -1.18
C LYS A 80 -6.97 -5.57 -2.58
N ALA A 81 -7.82 -6.09 -3.46
CA ALA A 81 -7.46 -6.38 -4.84
C ALA A 81 -7.04 -5.11 -5.58
N PHE A 82 -7.79 -4.02 -5.42
CA PHE A 82 -7.46 -2.70 -5.96
C PHE A 82 -6.10 -2.20 -5.46
N CYS A 83 -5.86 -2.14 -4.15
CA CYS A 83 -4.57 -1.69 -3.61
C CYS A 83 -3.40 -2.53 -4.11
N ARG A 84 -3.62 -3.84 -4.30
CA ARG A 84 -2.61 -4.74 -4.84
C ARG A 84 -2.31 -4.47 -6.31
N ASP A 85 -3.32 -4.21 -7.13
CA ASP A 85 -3.15 -3.83 -8.53
C ASP A 85 -2.40 -2.50 -8.68
N VAL A 86 -2.79 -1.48 -7.90
CA VAL A 86 -2.07 -0.19 -7.84
C VAL A 86 -0.61 -0.40 -7.44
N ALA A 87 -0.34 -1.21 -6.40
CA ALA A 87 1.02 -1.51 -5.98
C ALA A 87 1.84 -2.21 -7.08
N ILE A 88 1.24 -3.17 -7.82
CA ILE A 88 1.92 -3.83 -8.93
C ILE A 88 2.28 -2.81 -10.00
N ARG A 89 1.33 -1.99 -10.46
CA ARG A 89 1.57 -0.99 -11.52
C ARG A 89 2.60 0.05 -11.12
N ARG A 90 2.54 0.55 -9.88
CA ARG A 90 3.46 1.57 -9.37
C ARG A 90 4.89 1.06 -9.22
N THR A 91 5.06 -0.21 -8.83
CA THR A 91 6.37 -0.80 -8.54
C THR A 91 6.99 -1.50 -9.74
N MET A 92 6.18 -1.87 -10.73
CA MET A 92 6.63 -2.52 -11.96
C MET A 92 7.28 -1.49 -12.89
N LYS A 93 8.58 -1.60 -13.08
CA LYS A 93 9.29 -0.91 -14.17
C LYS A 93 9.41 -1.81 -15.38
N ILE A 94 8.88 -1.33 -16.49
CA ILE A 94 9.13 -1.88 -17.82
C ILE A 94 10.26 -1.06 -18.41
N THR A 95 11.37 -1.69 -18.83
CA THR A 95 12.50 -1.00 -19.48
C THR A 95 12.17 -0.58 -20.93
N ILE A 96 11.02 0.05 -21.14
CA ILE A 96 10.62 0.69 -22.39
C ILE A 96 10.42 2.16 -22.03
N SER A 97 11.16 3.04 -22.72
CA SER A 97 10.97 4.50 -22.64
C SER A 97 9.49 4.83 -22.92
N LEU A 98 8.85 5.57 -22.01
CA LEU A 98 7.45 6.04 -22.02
C LEU A 98 6.42 5.13 -21.32
N MET A 99 5.99 5.51 -20.11
CA MET A 99 4.73 6.27 -19.92
C MET A 99 4.46 6.41 -18.40
N GLU A 100 4.41 7.66 -17.94
CA GLU A 100 3.84 8.05 -16.65
C GLU A 100 2.33 7.77 -16.69
N LEU A 101 1.90 6.64 -16.13
CA LEU A 101 0.49 6.38 -15.88
C LEU A 101 0.09 7.16 -14.62
N GLN A 102 -0.52 8.32 -14.82
CA GLN A 102 -1.25 9.04 -13.77
C GLN A 102 -2.42 8.18 -13.31
N VAL A 103 -2.39 7.74 -12.06
CA VAL A 103 -3.47 6.96 -11.44
C VAL A 103 -4.60 7.93 -11.08
N ALA A 104 -5.70 7.88 -11.82
CA ALA A 104 -6.90 8.65 -11.56
C ALA A 104 -8.00 7.74 -10.99
N ASP A 105 -7.80 7.19 -9.79
CA ASP A 105 -8.87 6.52 -9.02
C ASP A 105 -8.47 6.49 -7.54
N HIS A 106 -8.69 7.60 -6.82
CA HIS A 106 -8.40 7.69 -5.39
C HIS A 106 -9.47 6.89 -4.60
N PRO A 107 -9.10 6.01 -3.65
CA PRO A 107 -10.04 5.12 -2.96
C PRO A 107 -11.19 5.82 -2.22
N ALA A 108 -11.06 7.12 -1.93
CA ALA A 108 -12.14 7.94 -1.35
C ALA A 108 -13.31 8.24 -2.32
N THR A 109 -13.16 7.98 -3.63
CA THR A 109 -14.26 8.11 -4.61
C THR A 109 -15.23 6.93 -4.55
N TYR A 110 -14.83 5.80 -3.94
CA TYR A 110 -15.71 4.64 -3.78
C TYR A 110 -16.70 4.87 -2.61
N PRO A 111 -18.03 4.82 -2.87
CA PRO A 111 -19.07 5.17 -1.90
C PRO A 111 -19.13 4.27 -0.65
N ILE A 112 -18.40 3.16 -0.64
CA ILE A 112 -18.44 2.10 0.37
C ILE A 112 -17.53 2.40 1.58
N PHE A 113 -16.52 3.26 1.43
CA PHE A 113 -15.50 3.47 2.48
C PHE A 113 -15.75 4.69 3.38
N LYS A 114 -16.91 5.36 3.24
CA LYS A 114 -17.37 6.38 4.19
C LYS A 114 -17.78 5.74 5.53
N VAL A 115 -16.83 5.37 6.39
CA VAL A 115 -17.13 4.84 7.73
C VAL A 115 -16.46 5.66 8.84
N ASN A 116 -17.28 6.12 9.78
CA ASN A 116 -16.99 7.09 10.83
C ASN A 116 -15.75 6.83 11.70
N ARG A 117 -15.04 7.93 12.02
CA ARG A 117 -13.94 8.05 12.99
C ARG A 117 -14.22 7.32 14.31
N LYS A 118 -13.28 6.48 14.76
CA LYS A 118 -12.86 6.45 16.17
C LYS A 118 -11.33 6.58 16.23
N ALA A 119 -10.89 7.66 16.87
CA ALA A 119 -9.50 8.08 16.99
C ALA A 119 -8.60 6.97 17.54
N GLU A 120 -7.57 6.59 16.79
CA GLU A 120 -6.45 5.82 17.34
C GLU A 120 -5.57 6.77 18.15
N LYS A 121 -5.47 6.48 19.45
CA LYS A 121 -4.75 7.27 20.44
C LYS A 121 -3.26 7.32 20.09
N GLU A 122 -2.76 8.52 19.85
CA GLU A 122 -1.35 8.85 19.79
C GLU A 122 -0.73 8.52 21.16
N VAL A 123 0.14 7.50 21.22
CA VAL A 123 0.95 7.25 22.42
C VAL A 123 2.14 8.19 22.31
N VAL A 124 1.91 9.43 22.76
CA VAL A 124 2.95 10.41 23.06
C VAL A 124 3.79 9.84 24.20
N ARG A 125 5.12 9.82 24.02
CA ARG A 125 6.06 9.79 25.14
C ARG A 125 6.45 11.21 25.45
#